data_AF-A0A2S9FJW5-F1
#
_entry.id   AF-A0A2S9FJW5-F1
#
_cell.length_a   1.000
_cell.length_b   1.000
_cell.length_c   1.000
_cell.angle_alpha   90.00
_cell.angle_beta   90.00
_cell.angle_gamma   90.00
#
_symmetry.space_group_name_H-M   'P 1'
#
loop_
_entity.id
_entity.type
_entity.pdbx_description
1 polymer ?
#
loop_
_entity_poly.entity_id
_entity_poly.type
_entity_poly.pdbx_seq_one_letter_code
_entity_poly.pdbx_strand_id
1 'polypeptide(L)'
;AAAIAFYIVLTFACMNDIIALKFHISLNATTWIGRIGMVVLPAIVYFVAYRWAVGLQRSDRAVLEHGIETGIIRRLPHGAYVELHQPLGPVDEHGHAIPLEYQGAALPKKMNKLGSSGTPGSGSFLTADPISEHVAITEAAHAAEHRALTALREHQERTSASNGSSNGSNGSSNGHH
;
A
#
# COMPACT_ATOMS: atom_id res chain seq x y z
N ALA A 1 3.53 17.11 6.74
CA ALA A 1 3.13 17.91 5.56
C ALA A 1 3.14 19.41 5.84
N ALA A 2 2.49 19.91 6.91
CA ALA A 2 2.46 21.36 7.22
C ALA A 2 3.84 22.01 7.34
N ALA A 3 4.76 21.40 8.11
CA ALA A 3 6.13 21.89 8.25
C ALA A 3 6.91 21.88 6.92
N ILE A 4 6.63 20.90 6.05
CA ILE A 4 7.24 20.83 4.71
C ILE A 4 6.72 21.96 3.84
N ALA A 5 5.41 22.22 3.84
CA ALA A 5 4.83 23.35 3.12
C ALA A 5 5.36 24.69 3.63
N PHE A 6 5.50 24.85 4.96
CA PHE A 6 6.10 26.03 5.57
C PHE A 6 7.55 26.21 5.11
N TYR A 7 8.36 25.16 5.16
CA TYR A 7 9.73 25.17 4.66
C TYR A 7 9.79 25.58 3.19
N ILE A 8 8.98 24.99 2.32
CA ILE A 8 8.91 25.32 0.89
C ILE A 8 8.56 26.80 0.69
N VAL A 9 7.59 27.34 1.44
CA VAL A 9 7.22 28.75 1.36
C VAL A 9 8.39 29.65 1.74
N LEU A 10 9.11 29.35 2.83
CA LEU A 10 10.27 30.14 3.24
C LEU A 10 11.42 30.04 2.23
N THR A 11 11.67 28.85 1.68
CA THR A 11 12.68 28.65 0.65
C THR A 11 12.37 29.45 -0.61
N PHE A 12 11.12 29.47 -1.07
CA PHE A 12 10.72 30.28 -2.23
C PHE A 12 10.69 31.77 -1.91
N ALA A 13 10.32 32.17 -0.69
CA ALA A 13 10.42 33.56 -0.26
C ALA A 13 11.87 34.06 -0.21
N CYS A 14 12.85 33.19 0.07
CA CYS A 14 14.27 33.54 0.07
C CYS A 14 14.82 33.86 -1.34
N MET A 15 14.23 33.27 -2.39
CA MET A 15 14.61 33.48 -3.80
C MET A 15 13.57 34.33 -4.56
N ASN A 16 12.84 35.18 -3.85
CA ASN A 16 11.69 35.91 -4.40
C ASN A 16 12.06 36.89 -5.52
N ASP A 17 13.30 37.34 -5.59
CA ASP A 17 13.87 38.23 -6.60
C ASP A 17 14.03 37.53 -7.96
N ILE A 18 14.58 36.31 -7.98
CA ILE A 18 14.70 35.49 -9.18
C ILE A 18 13.31 35.09 -9.68
N ILE A 19 12.40 34.75 -8.75
CA ILE A 19 11.01 34.45 -9.08
C ILE A 19 10.32 35.67 -9.70
N ALA A 20 10.47 36.85 -9.11
CA ALA A 20 9.92 38.09 -9.66
C ALA A 20 10.45 38.37 -11.08
N LEU A 21 11.76 38.20 -11.29
CA LEU A 21 12.41 38.42 -12.59
C LEU A 21 11.96 37.43 -13.68
N LYS A 22 11.89 36.14 -13.36
CA LYS A 22 11.61 35.07 -14.35
C LYS A 22 10.12 34.89 -14.64
N PHE A 23 9.26 35.10 -13.65
CA PHE A 23 7.82 34.96 -13.80
C PHE A 23 7.11 36.29 -14.07
N HIS A 24 7.85 37.40 -14.18
CA HIS A 24 7.33 38.74 -14.43
C HIS A 24 6.25 39.17 -13.41
N ILE A 25 6.48 38.83 -12.13
CA ILE A 25 5.62 39.22 -11.00
C ILE A 25 6.32 40.32 -10.21
N SER A 26 5.58 41.28 -9.66
CA SER A 26 6.19 42.34 -8.86
C SER A 26 6.80 41.80 -7.55
N LEU A 27 7.94 42.37 -7.13
CA LEU A 27 8.64 41.97 -5.91
C LEU A 27 7.78 42.19 -4.65
N ASN A 28 6.98 43.26 -4.62
CA ASN A 28 6.04 43.49 -3.54
C ASN A 28 4.95 42.40 -3.48
N ALA A 29 4.44 41.94 -4.63
CA ALA A 29 3.47 40.86 -4.69
C ALA A 29 4.07 39.54 -4.20
N THR A 30 5.28 39.16 -4.63
CA THR A 30 5.93 37.91 -4.16
C THR A 30 6.17 37.93 -2.65
N THR A 31 6.52 39.08 -2.09
CA THR A 31 6.68 39.26 -0.63
C THR A 31 5.36 39.11 0.13
N TRP A 32 4.28 39.73 -0.36
CA TRP A 32 2.95 39.59 0.25
C TRP A 32 2.43 38.15 0.15
N ILE A 33 2.67 37.47 -0.97
CA ILE A 33 2.35 36.05 -1.13
C ILE A 33 3.10 35.21 -0.09
N GLY A 34 4.40 35.46 0.12
CA GLY A 34 5.16 34.77 1.17
C GLY A 34 4.58 34.99 2.57
N ARG A 35 4.22 36.24 2.92
CA ARG A 35 3.65 36.61 4.23
C ARG A 35 2.30 35.95 4.52
N ILE A 36 1.41 35.96 3.53
CA ILE A 36 0.10 35.31 3.68
C ILE A 36 0.29 33.78 3.63
N GLY A 37 1.11 33.31 2.70
CA GLY A 37 1.40 31.91 2.46
C GLY A 37 2.00 31.19 3.66
N MET A 38 2.91 31.82 4.41
CA MET A 38 3.53 31.19 5.59
C MET A 38 2.53 30.88 6.70
N VAL A 39 1.39 31.55 6.75
CA VAL A 39 0.31 31.29 7.72
C VAL A 39 -0.77 30.40 7.12
N VAL A 40 -1.27 30.75 5.93
CA VAL A 40 -2.45 30.12 5.32
C VAL A 40 -2.10 28.77 4.68
N LEU A 41 -0.98 28.68 3.96
CA LEU A 41 -0.65 27.47 3.20
C LEU A 41 -0.40 26.24 4.09
N PRO A 42 0.36 26.31 5.21
CA PRO A 42 0.54 25.17 6.10
C PRO A 42 -0.78 24.65 6.69
N ALA A 43 -1.72 25.54 7.00
CA ALA A 43 -3.04 25.17 7.53
C ALA A 43 -3.88 24.42 6.48
N ILE A 44 -3.91 24.93 5.24
CA ILE A 44 -4.60 24.26 4.13
C ILE A 44 -3.96 22.90 3.85
N VAL A 45 -2.62 22.84 3.74
CA VAL A 45 -1.89 21.59 3.46
C VAL A 45 -2.08 20.59 4.59
N TYR A 46 -2.11 21.02 5.85
CA TYR A 46 -2.44 20.14 6.98
C TYR A 46 -3.81 19.49 6.79
N PHE A 47 -4.84 20.29 6.54
CA PHE A 47 -6.21 19.81 6.36
C PHE A 47 -6.30 18.79 5.22
N VAL A 48 -5.73 19.13 4.06
CA VAL A 48 -5.70 18.23 2.89
C VAL A 48 -4.94 16.95 3.20
N ALA A 49 -3.72 17.05 3.74
CA ALA A 49 -2.89 15.88 4.04
C ALA A 49 -3.54 14.95 5.08
N TYR A 50 -4.19 15.51 6.10
CA TYR A 50 -4.92 14.74 7.09
C TYR A 50 -6.10 13.98 6.45
N ARG A 51 -6.93 14.67 5.67
CA ARG A 51 -8.06 14.05 4.96
C ARG A 51 -7.59 12.98 3.97
N TRP A 52 -6.46 13.22 3.30
CA TRP A 52 -5.83 12.28 2.38
C TRP A 52 -5.35 11.03 3.10
N ALA A 53 -4.64 11.17 4.23
CA ALA A 53 -4.15 10.04 5.02
C ALA A 53 -5.31 9.16 5.53
N VAL A 54 -6.39 9.76 6.02
CA VAL A 54 -7.60 9.03 6.43
C VAL A 54 -8.26 8.35 5.22
N GLY A 55 -8.28 9.00 4.05
CA GLY A 55 -8.76 8.40 2.82
C GLY A 55 -7.95 7.17 2.40
N LEU A 56 -6.62 7.24 2.52
CA LEU A 56 -5.73 6.10 2.26
C LEU A 56 -5.99 4.94 3.23
N GLN A 57 -6.14 5.22 4.52
CA GLN A 57 -6.48 4.19 5.51
C GLN A 57 -7.81 3.50 5.21
N ARG A 58 -8.84 4.27 4.78
CA ARG A 58 -10.12 3.71 4.36
C ARG A 58 -9.98 2.82 3.12
N SER A 59 -9.15 3.23 2.17
CA SER A 59 -8.89 2.42 0.98
C SER A 59 -8.14 1.12 1.30
N ASP A 60 -7.23 1.13 2.28
CA ASP A 60 -6.56 -0.10 2.75
C ASP A 60 -7.56 -1.02 3.44
N ARG A 61 -8.44 -0.46 4.29
CA ARG A 61 -9.49 -1.21 4.97
C ARG A 61 -10.51 -1.83 4.01
N ALA A 62 -10.89 -1.11 2.95
CA ALA A 62 -11.78 -1.64 1.93
C ALA A 62 -11.22 -2.91 1.27
N VAL A 63 -9.91 -2.95 1.02
CA VAL A 63 -9.22 -4.12 0.47
C VAL A 63 -9.21 -5.31 1.45
N LEU A 64 -9.07 -5.05 2.75
CA LEU A 64 -9.12 -6.11 3.77
C LEU A 64 -10.52 -6.69 3.96
N GLU A 65 -11.56 -5.86 3.82
CA GLU A 65 -12.96 -6.26 4.01
C GLU A 65 -13.55 -6.92 2.75
N HIS A 66 -13.20 -6.45 1.56
CA HIS A 66 -13.86 -6.87 0.31
C HIS A 66 -12.93 -7.59 -0.67
N GLY A 67 -11.61 -7.53 -0.47
CA GLY A 67 -10.62 -8.02 -1.43
C GLY A 67 -10.20 -6.96 -2.46
N ILE A 68 -9.35 -7.38 -3.39
CA ILE A 68 -8.78 -6.52 -4.44
C ILE A 68 -9.69 -6.48 -5.65
N GLU A 69 -10.02 -5.29 -6.09
CA GLU A 69 -10.73 -5.01 -7.34
C GLU A 69 -9.98 -5.65 -8.53
N THR A 70 -10.64 -6.58 -9.21
CA THR A 70 -10.05 -7.25 -10.40
C THR A 70 -10.21 -6.40 -11.66
N GLY A 71 -11.15 -5.45 -11.69
CA GLY A 71 -11.60 -4.76 -12.90
C GLY A 71 -12.44 -5.63 -13.85
N ILE A 72 -12.78 -6.86 -13.47
CA ILE A 72 -13.64 -7.76 -14.25
C ILE A 72 -15.09 -7.62 -13.78
N ILE A 73 -15.94 -7.11 -14.66
CA ILE A 73 -17.38 -6.98 -14.39
C ILE A 73 -18.12 -8.19 -14.95
N ARG A 74 -18.87 -8.89 -14.10
CA ARG A 74 -19.73 -10.01 -14.50
C ARG A 74 -21.20 -9.64 -14.35
N ARG A 75 -21.99 -9.95 -15.40
CA ARG A 75 -23.45 -9.87 -15.33
C ARG A 75 -24.03 -11.17 -14.78
N LEU A 76 -24.86 -11.06 -13.76
CA LEU A 76 -25.58 -12.21 -13.18
C LEU A 76 -26.81 -12.59 -14.00
N PRO A 77 -27.33 -13.82 -13.86
CA PRO A 77 -28.53 -14.28 -14.57
C PRO A 77 -29.76 -13.37 -14.40
N HIS A 78 -29.92 -12.74 -13.24
CA HIS A 78 -31.00 -11.78 -12.95
C HIS A 78 -30.75 -10.34 -13.42
N GLY A 79 -29.64 -10.09 -14.14
CA GLY A 79 -29.35 -8.81 -14.77
C GLY A 79 -28.46 -7.83 -14.01
N ALA A 80 -28.19 -8.03 -12.71
CA ALA A 80 -27.25 -7.19 -11.96
C ALA A 80 -25.80 -7.36 -12.42
N TYR A 81 -24.99 -6.32 -12.24
CA TYR A 81 -23.55 -6.31 -12.51
C TYR A 81 -22.79 -6.36 -11.18
N VAL A 82 -21.82 -7.27 -11.08
CA VAL A 82 -20.90 -7.34 -9.94
C VAL A 82 -19.48 -7.24 -10.43
N GLU A 83 -18.66 -6.51 -9.68
CA GLU A 83 -17.22 -6.57 -9.85
C GLU A 83 -16.68 -7.77 -9.08
N LEU A 84 -15.84 -8.56 -9.74
CA LEU A 84 -15.18 -9.67 -9.06
C LEU A 84 -14.05 -9.09 -8.19
N HIS A 85 -14.06 -9.42 -6.91
CA HIS A 85 -12.96 -9.09 -6.00
C HIS A 85 -12.16 -10.34 -5.68
N GLN A 86 -10.83 -10.20 -5.62
CA GLN A 86 -9.94 -11.26 -5.17
C GLN A 86 -9.67 -11.11 -3.68
N PRO A 87 -10.17 -12.03 -2.82
CA PRO A 87 -9.88 -12.00 -1.40
C PRO A 87 -8.37 -12.23 -1.16
N LEU A 88 -7.83 -11.52 -0.17
CA LEU A 88 -6.44 -11.67 0.27
C LEU A 88 -6.24 -12.83 1.26
N GLY A 89 -7.31 -13.25 1.93
CA GLY A 89 -7.29 -14.27 2.96
C GLY A 89 -8.32 -15.37 2.72
N PRO A 90 -8.64 -16.14 3.77
CA PRO A 90 -9.68 -17.15 3.73
C PRO A 90 -11.04 -16.57 3.32
N VAL A 91 -11.85 -17.41 2.68
CA VAL A 91 -13.25 -17.09 2.35
C VAL A 91 -14.19 -17.90 3.24
N ASP A 92 -15.37 -17.36 3.49
CA ASP A 92 -16.44 -18.08 4.17
C ASP A 92 -17.11 -19.11 3.23
N GLU A 93 -18.09 -19.86 3.76
CA GLU A 93 -18.85 -20.86 3.00
C GLU A 93 -19.63 -20.27 1.81
N HIS A 94 -19.90 -18.97 1.84
CA HIS A 94 -20.64 -18.24 0.79
C HIS A 94 -19.69 -17.57 -0.22
N GLY A 95 -18.38 -17.72 -0.05
CA GLY A 95 -17.36 -17.13 -0.92
C GLY A 95 -17.06 -15.66 -0.63
N HIS A 96 -17.52 -15.11 0.50
CA HIS A 96 -17.15 -13.77 0.94
C HIS A 96 -15.79 -13.78 1.65
N ALA A 97 -15.04 -12.69 1.51
CA ALA A 97 -13.77 -12.52 2.20
C ALA A 97 -13.99 -12.45 3.71
N ILE A 98 -13.23 -13.23 4.49
CA ILE A 98 -13.19 -13.06 5.94
C ILE A 98 -12.33 -11.82 6.23
N PRO A 99 -12.86 -10.78 6.90
CA PRO A 99 -12.14 -9.54 7.11
C PRO A 99 -10.82 -9.76 7.87
N LEU A 100 -9.73 -9.31 7.27
CA LEU A 100 -8.40 -9.37 7.87
C LEU A 100 -8.14 -8.13 8.73
N GLU A 101 -7.39 -8.29 9.82
CA GLU A 101 -6.96 -7.15 10.65
C GLU A 101 -5.81 -6.39 9.98
N TYR A 102 -5.83 -5.06 10.11
CA TYR A 102 -4.75 -4.22 9.60
C TYR A 102 -3.51 -4.29 10.51
N GLN A 103 -2.40 -4.78 9.97
CA GLN A 103 -1.14 -4.97 10.71
C GLN A 103 -0.06 -3.90 10.39
N GLY A 104 -0.42 -2.80 9.71
CA GLY A 104 0.54 -1.76 9.33
C GLY A 104 1.41 -2.08 8.11
N ALA A 105 1.19 -3.23 7.46
CA ALA A 105 1.83 -3.58 6.19
C ALA A 105 1.15 -2.88 5.01
N ALA A 106 1.93 -2.56 3.97
CA ALA A 106 1.38 -2.04 2.72
C ALA A 106 0.61 -3.15 1.98
N LEU A 107 -0.64 -2.87 1.61
CA LEU A 107 -1.50 -3.84 0.93
C LEU A 107 -1.43 -3.69 -0.60
N PRO A 108 -1.36 -4.78 -1.37
CA PRO A 108 -1.51 -4.71 -2.81
C PRO A 108 -2.96 -4.32 -3.15
N LYS A 109 -3.13 -3.33 -4.03
CA LYS A 109 -4.47 -2.85 -4.50
C LYS A 109 -4.77 -3.20 -5.95
N LYS A 110 -3.86 -3.94 -6.59
CA LYS A 110 -3.95 -4.28 -8.02
C LYS A 110 -3.53 -5.70 -8.22
N MET A 111 -4.24 -6.40 -9.10
CA MET A 111 -3.97 -7.82 -9.37
C MET A 111 -2.57 -8.08 -9.94
N ASN A 112 -2.03 -7.13 -10.71
CA ASN A 112 -0.67 -7.25 -11.24
C ASN A 112 0.42 -7.33 -10.16
N LYS A 113 0.15 -6.84 -8.94
CA LYS A 113 1.06 -6.95 -7.79
C LYS A 113 0.97 -8.31 -7.07
N LEU A 114 -0.06 -9.10 -7.36
CA LEU A 114 -0.22 -10.48 -6.90
C LEU A 114 0.37 -11.51 -7.87
N GLY A 115 1.03 -11.08 -8.94
CA GLY A 115 1.60 -12.00 -9.93
C GLY A 115 0.59 -12.59 -10.93
N SER A 116 -0.65 -12.08 -10.97
CA SER A 116 -1.69 -12.66 -11.85
C SER A 116 -1.39 -12.56 -13.34
N SER A 117 -0.54 -11.61 -13.75
CA SER A 117 -0.15 -11.40 -15.14
C SER A 117 0.96 -12.35 -15.60
N GLY A 118 1.52 -13.16 -14.70
CA GLY A 118 2.63 -14.06 -15.00
C GLY A 118 3.92 -13.33 -15.37
N THR A 119 4.84 -14.07 -15.97
CA THR A 119 6.13 -13.57 -16.46
C THR A 119 6.11 -13.46 -17.98
N PRO A 120 6.73 -12.43 -18.58
CA PRO A 120 6.98 -12.43 -20.02
C PRO A 120 7.87 -13.63 -20.41
N GLY A 121 7.85 -13.98 -21.71
CA GLY A 121 8.74 -15.02 -22.25
C GLY A 121 10.21 -14.73 -21.95
N SER A 122 11.00 -15.77 -21.67
CA SER A 122 12.43 -15.61 -21.42
C SER A 122 13.21 -15.38 -22.72
N GLY A 123 14.37 -14.76 -22.57
CA GLY A 123 15.31 -14.49 -23.66
C GLY A 123 15.75 -13.04 -23.70
N SER A 124 16.31 -12.66 -24.83
CA SER A 124 16.72 -11.28 -25.11
C SER A 124 15.51 -10.42 -25.49
N PHE A 125 15.71 -9.11 -25.54
CA PHE A 125 14.68 -8.16 -25.99
C PHE A 125 14.19 -8.45 -27.42
N LEU A 126 15.03 -9.06 -28.27
CA LEU A 126 14.72 -9.31 -29.69
C LEU A 126 14.56 -10.79 -30.04
N THR A 127 15.02 -11.72 -29.20
CA THR A 127 15.09 -13.15 -29.52
C THR A 127 14.67 -13.98 -28.31
N ALA A 128 13.72 -14.89 -28.51
CA ALA A 128 13.24 -15.79 -27.47
C ALA A 128 14.16 -17.01 -27.26
N ASP A 129 14.21 -17.50 -26.03
CA ASP A 129 14.88 -18.76 -25.71
C ASP A 129 14.06 -19.99 -26.15
N PRO A 130 14.66 -21.18 -26.25
CA PRO A 130 13.92 -22.42 -26.44
C PRO A 130 12.86 -22.62 -25.34
N ILE A 131 11.67 -23.13 -25.72
CA ILE A 131 10.52 -23.28 -24.81
C ILE A 131 10.87 -24.13 -23.58
N SER A 132 11.70 -25.17 -23.74
CA SER A 132 12.13 -26.02 -22.62
C SER A 132 12.93 -25.24 -21.57
N GLU A 133 13.76 -24.29 -22.00
CA GLU A 133 14.51 -23.42 -21.08
C GLU A 133 13.59 -22.42 -20.41
N HIS A 134 12.68 -21.81 -21.16
CA HIS A 134 11.68 -20.89 -20.61
C HIS A 134 10.85 -21.54 -19.51
N VAL A 135 10.31 -22.74 -19.76
CA VAL A 135 9.51 -23.49 -18.77
C VAL A 135 10.35 -23.81 -17.54
N ALA A 136 11.57 -24.31 -17.72
CA ALA A 136 12.46 -24.62 -16.59
C ALA A 136 12.77 -23.38 -15.73
N ILE A 137 13.01 -22.22 -16.36
CA ILE A 137 13.28 -20.96 -15.66
C ILE A 137 12.05 -20.47 -14.90
N THR A 138 10.88 -20.43 -15.55
CA THR A 138 9.64 -19.96 -14.94
C THR A 138 9.21 -20.88 -13.78
N GLU A 139 9.31 -22.19 -13.94
CA GLU A 139 9.04 -23.16 -12.87
C GLU A 139 10.01 -22.99 -11.70
N ALA A 140 11.32 -22.85 -11.98
CA ALA A 140 12.34 -22.65 -10.94
C ALA A 140 12.13 -21.33 -10.18
N ALA A 141 11.77 -20.25 -10.88
CA ALA A 141 11.48 -18.94 -10.28
C ALA A 141 10.22 -19.00 -9.40
N HIS A 142 9.13 -19.58 -9.91
CA HIS A 142 7.89 -19.77 -9.15
C HIS A 142 8.15 -20.65 -7.91
N ALA A 143 8.88 -21.75 -8.05
CA ALA A 143 9.26 -22.60 -6.92
C ALA A 143 10.17 -21.89 -5.91
N ALA A 144 11.02 -20.97 -6.34
CA ALA A 144 11.85 -20.16 -5.44
C ALA A 144 11.01 -19.13 -4.66
N GLU A 145 10.06 -18.46 -5.32
CA GLU A 145 9.13 -17.52 -4.68
C GLU A 145 8.27 -18.23 -3.63
N HIS A 146 7.66 -19.36 -3.97
CA HIS A 146 6.88 -20.16 -3.01
C HIS A 146 7.72 -20.58 -1.81
N ARG A 147 8.96 -21.06 -2.02
CA ARG A 147 9.87 -21.41 -0.92
C ARG A 147 10.20 -20.23 -0.01
N ALA A 148 10.37 -19.02 -0.58
CA ALA A 148 10.60 -17.81 0.21
C ALA A 148 9.37 -17.44 1.05
N LEU A 149 8.17 -17.49 0.45
CA LEU A 149 6.91 -17.20 1.14
C LEU A 149 6.61 -18.20 2.25
N THR A 150 6.84 -19.50 2.01
CA THR A 150 6.66 -20.53 3.05
C THR A 150 7.63 -20.34 4.20
N ALA A 151 8.90 -20.04 3.93
CA ALA A 151 9.89 -19.79 4.97
C ALA A 151 9.52 -18.57 5.85
N LEU A 152 9.02 -17.49 5.23
CA LEU A 152 8.54 -16.31 5.96
C LEU A 152 7.31 -16.63 6.81
N ARG A 153 6.36 -17.40 6.26
CA ARG A 153 5.16 -17.84 6.97
C ARG A 153 5.49 -18.70 8.19
N GLU A 154 6.36 -19.69 8.04
CA GLU A 154 6.84 -20.53 9.15
C GLU A 154 7.54 -19.71 10.24
N HIS A 155 8.30 -18.69 9.86
CA HIS A 155 8.93 -17.78 10.81
C HIS A 155 7.90 -16.94 11.57
N GLN A 156 6.88 -16.44 10.88
CA GLN A 156 5.77 -15.69 11.50
C GLN A 156 4.97 -16.58 12.47
N GLU A 157 4.69 -17.82 12.11
CA GLU A 157 3.99 -18.78 12.98
C GLU A 157 4.82 -19.10 14.23
N ARG A 158 6.14 -19.30 14.07
CA ARG A 158 7.07 -19.56 15.18
C ARG A 158 7.17 -18.39 16.17
N THR A 159 7.28 -17.17 15.66
CA THR A 159 7.34 -15.95 16.49
C THR A 159 6.02 -15.70 17.21
N SER A 160 4.89 -15.94 16.53
CA SER A 160 3.55 -15.84 17.12
C SER A 160 3.33 -16.86 18.25
N ALA A 161 3.74 -18.11 18.05
CA ALA A 161 3.65 -19.16 19.07
C ALA A 161 4.52 -18.86 20.30
N SER A 162 5.74 -18.35 20.10
CA SER A 162 6.64 -17.95 21.18
C SER A 162 6.05 -16.83 22.04
N ASN A 163 5.45 -15.81 21.43
CA ASN A 163 4.81 -14.70 22.15
C ASN A 163 3.55 -15.14 22.91
N GLY A 164 2.83 -16.16 22.42
CA GLY A 164 1.70 -16.74 23.15
C GLY A 164 2.12 -17.50 24.41
N SER A 165 3.28 -18.16 24.39
CA SER A 165 3.76 -18.98 25.52
C SER A 165 4.32 -18.16 26.68
N SER A 166 4.85 -16.95 26.45
CA SER A 166 5.39 -16.08 27.52
C SER A 166 4.30 -15.38 28.33
N ASN A 167 3.10 -15.21 27.78
CA ASN A 167 1.98 -14.58 28.49
C ASN A 167 1.21 -15.56 29.41
N GLY A 168 1.48 -16.87 29.30
CA GLY A 168 0.82 -17.93 30.08
C GLY A 168 1.52 -18.35 31.38
N SER A 169 2.71 -17.81 31.70
CA SER A 169 3.50 -18.24 32.86
C SER A 169 3.42 -17.34 34.11
N ASN A 170 2.66 -16.23 34.07
CA ASN A 170 2.57 -15.28 35.19
C ASN A 170 1.34 -15.47 36.12
N GLY A 171 0.76 -16.67 36.15
CA GLY A 171 -0.40 -16.98 37.00
C GLY A 171 -0.27 -18.32 37.70
N SER A 172 0.71 -18.49 38.59
CA SER A 172 0.64 -19.54 39.62
C SER A 172 0.49 -18.89 40.99
N SER A 173 -0.68 -19.12 41.57
CA SER A 173 -1.17 -18.61 42.84
C SER A 173 -0.30 -19.05 44.01
N ASN A 174 0.14 -18.09 44.81
CA ASN A 174 0.61 -18.32 46.16
C ASN A 174 -0.62 -18.65 47.03
N GLY A 175 -0.75 -19.91 47.43
CA GLY A 175 -1.76 -20.35 48.37
C GLY A 175 -1.34 -21.67 49.01
N HIS A 176 -0.89 -21.61 50.25
CA HIS A 176 -1.38 -22.43 51.36
C HIS A 176 -0.62 -22.11 52.66
N HIS A 177 -1.43 -21.76 53.67
CA HIS A 177 -1.31 -21.92 55.13
C HIS A 177 0.02 -21.70 55.85
#